data_AF-A0A498R315-F1
#
_entry.id   AF-A0A498R315-F1
#
_cell.length_a   1.000
_cell.length_b   1.000
_cell.length_c   1.000
_cell.angle_alpha   90.00
_cell.angle_beta   90.00
_cell.angle_gamma   90.00
#
_symmetry.space_group_name_H-M   'P 1'
#
loop_
_entity.id
_entity.type
_entity.pdbx_description
1 polymer ?
#
loop_
_entity_poly.entity_id
_entity_poly.type
_entity_poly.pdbx_seq_one_letter_code
_entity_poly.pdbx_strand_id
1 'polypeptide(L)'
;MTTADTIALREGLLAELRRSPVPLSTAELAQRMPWKSERTHAPCAQLCDLKRLGPGVKIVECHADWHIVAYRRTTHGYTGVYRHLRSLEGHGLIRRTIRDGRKRVCWTVVEPTPLPAPAAGDTASRDQDRPDDDRPPEDLDARTAHQVAC
;
A
#
# COMPACT_ATOMS: atom_id res chain seq x y z
N MET A 1 7.41 -3.92 -19.47
CA MET A 1 7.26 -4.06 -18.00
C MET A 1 5.93 -4.73 -17.79
N THR A 2 5.92 -5.90 -17.17
CA THR A 2 4.71 -6.67 -16.97
C THR A 2 3.88 -6.10 -15.81
N THR A 3 2.63 -6.53 -15.70
CA THR A 3 1.79 -6.22 -14.54
C THR A 3 2.43 -6.75 -13.26
N ALA A 4 3.02 -7.96 -13.29
CA ALA A 4 3.74 -8.54 -12.16
C ALA A 4 4.96 -7.69 -11.75
N ASP A 5 5.77 -7.23 -12.70
CA ASP A 5 6.90 -6.33 -12.42
C ASP A 5 6.46 -5.04 -11.73
N THR A 6 5.29 -4.53 -12.14
CA THR A 6 4.73 -3.29 -11.62
C THR A 6 4.26 -3.46 -10.18
N ILE A 7 3.59 -4.57 -9.89
CA ILE A 7 3.11 -4.92 -8.54
C ILE A 7 4.32 -5.12 -7.62
N ALA A 8 5.26 -5.98 -8.00
CA ALA A 8 6.45 -6.28 -7.20
C ALA A 8 7.29 -5.01 -6.92
N LEU A 9 7.42 -4.11 -7.90
CA LEU A 9 8.10 -2.83 -7.69
C LEU A 9 7.36 -1.94 -6.69
N ARG A 10 6.03 -1.84 -6.78
CA ARG A 10 5.22 -1.03 -5.85
C ARG A 10 5.30 -1.58 -4.43
N GLU A 11 5.19 -2.89 -4.27
CA GLU A 11 5.35 -3.56 -2.98
C GLU A 11 6.74 -3.35 -2.39
N GLY A 12 7.79 -3.49 -3.21
CA GLY A 12 9.17 -3.22 -2.80
C GLY A 12 9.37 -1.77 -2.32
N LEU A 13 8.79 -0.79 -3.03
CA LEU A 13 8.84 0.61 -2.63
C LEU A 13 8.14 0.84 -1.29
N LEU A 14 6.95 0.26 -1.08
CA LEU A 14 6.22 0.35 0.18
C LEU A 14 7.00 -0.31 1.32
N ALA A 15 7.54 -1.51 1.10
CA ALA A 15 8.34 -2.22 2.09
C ALA A 15 9.57 -1.40 2.50
N GLU A 16 10.25 -0.78 1.54
CA GLU A 16 11.42 0.05 1.83
C GLU A 16 11.06 1.32 2.61
N LEU A 17 9.94 1.96 2.26
CA LEU A 17 9.45 3.13 3.01
C LEU A 17 9.00 2.77 4.43
N ARG A 18 8.39 1.59 4.64
CA ARG A 18 8.00 1.11 5.98
C ARG A 18 9.21 0.80 6.86
N ARG A 19 10.30 0.28 6.28
CA ARG A 19 11.53 -0.03 7.01
C ARG A 19 12.35 1.21 7.37
N SER A 20 12.17 2.31 6.64
CA SER A 20 12.97 3.51 6.82
C SER A 20 12.38 4.40 7.92
N PRO A 21 13.14 4.71 8.99
CA PRO A 21 12.67 5.62 10.04
C PRO A 21 12.62 7.08 9.58
N VAL A 22 13.25 7.38 8.44
CA VAL A 22 13.32 8.72 7.87
C VAL A 22 12.69 8.76 6.47
N PRO A 23 12.11 9.90 6.07
CA PRO A 23 11.63 10.07 4.70
C PRO A 23 12.76 9.88 3.67
N LEU A 24 12.47 9.14 2.61
CA LEU A 24 13.44 8.83 1.55
C LEU A 24 13.14 9.64 0.29
N SER A 25 14.17 10.19 -0.34
CA SER A 25 14.07 10.80 -1.66
C SER A 25 13.85 9.76 -2.75
N THR A 26 13.31 10.19 -3.89
CA THR A 26 13.15 9.34 -5.08
C THR A 26 14.47 8.69 -5.53
N ALA A 27 15.58 9.41 -5.39
CA ALA A 27 16.91 8.91 -5.76
C ALA A 27 17.39 7.82 -4.81
N GLU A 28 17.21 7.99 -3.49
CA GLU A 28 17.55 6.95 -2.50
C GLU A 28 16.71 5.69 -2.75
N LEU A 29 15.40 5.84 -2.98
CA LEU A 29 14.51 4.72 -3.30
C LEU A 29 14.96 3.98 -4.57
N ALA A 30 15.24 4.71 -5.65
CA ALA A 30 15.72 4.09 -6.89
C ALA A 30 17.00 3.27 -6.69
N GLN A 31 17.91 3.71 -5.83
CA GLN A 31 19.16 2.98 -5.57
C GLN A 31 18.96 1.69 -4.76
N ARG A 32 17.94 1.66 -3.90
CA ARG A 32 17.62 0.50 -3.04
C ARG A 32 16.72 -0.53 -3.73
N MET A 33 16.05 -0.14 -4.82
CA MET A 33 15.17 -1.05 -5.55
C MET A 33 15.95 -2.08 -6.37
N PRO A 34 15.39 -3.30 -6.53
CA PRO A 34 16.01 -4.33 -7.34
C PRO A 34 16.11 -3.89 -8.80
N TRP A 35 17.19 -4.34 -9.46
CA TRP A 35 17.40 -4.10 -10.88
C TRP A 35 16.28 -4.72 -11.70
N LYS A 36 15.91 -4.06 -12.78
CA LYS A 36 14.92 -4.59 -13.72
C LYS A 36 15.62 -5.52 -14.70
N SER A 37 15.28 -6.80 -14.71
CA SER A 37 15.78 -7.73 -15.73
C SER A 37 14.77 -7.88 -16.86
N GLU A 38 15.26 -8.01 -18.09
CA GLU A 38 14.44 -8.34 -19.26
C GLU A 38 15.23 -9.21 -20.23
N ARG A 39 14.49 -10.04 -20.96
CA ARG A 39 15.03 -10.83 -22.05
C ARG A 39 15.07 -9.96 -23.31
N THR A 40 16.25 -9.84 -23.90
CA THR A 40 16.51 -9.04 -25.10
C THR A 40 17.01 -9.96 -26.22
N HIS A 41 16.32 -9.94 -27.35
CA HIS A 41 16.75 -10.63 -28.57
C HIS A 41 17.61 -9.69 -29.41
N ALA A 42 18.90 -9.67 -29.10
CA ALA A 42 19.90 -8.91 -29.84
C ALA A 42 21.18 -9.76 -29.99
N PRO A 43 21.90 -9.64 -31.10
CA PRO A 43 23.16 -10.36 -31.29
C PRO A 43 24.24 -9.88 -30.32
N CYS A 44 25.20 -10.74 -29.98
CA CYS A 44 26.32 -10.42 -29.09
C CYS A 44 27.06 -9.13 -29.49
N ALA A 45 27.20 -8.88 -30.80
CA ALA A 45 27.84 -7.68 -31.35
C ALA A 45 27.23 -6.35 -30.87
N GLN A 46 25.96 -6.35 -30.47
CA GLN A 46 25.24 -5.17 -29.97
C GLN A 46 25.20 -5.09 -28.44
N LEU A 47 25.69 -6.10 -27.73
CA LEU A 47 25.65 -6.19 -26.27
C LEU A 47 26.99 -6.68 -25.71
N CYS A 48 27.24 -7.98 -25.75
CA CYS A 48 28.42 -8.63 -25.15
C CYS A 48 29.74 -8.08 -25.68
N ASP A 49 29.82 -7.81 -26.97
CA ASP A 49 31.08 -7.41 -27.63
C ASP A 49 31.34 -5.90 -27.51
N LEU A 50 30.42 -5.15 -26.91
CA LEU A 50 30.61 -3.73 -26.67
C LEU A 50 31.68 -3.53 -25.59
N LYS A 51 32.72 -2.74 -25.92
CA LYS A 51 33.79 -2.36 -24.98
C LYS A 51 33.26 -1.71 -23.69
N ARG A 52 32.10 -1.06 -23.74
CA ARG A 52 31.44 -0.46 -22.58
C ARG A 52 29.93 -0.42 -22.79
N LEU A 53 29.20 -1.02 -21.84
CA LEU A 53 27.76 -0.83 -21.71
C LEU A 53 27.45 0.53 -21.08
N GLY A 54 26.30 1.11 -21.42
CA GLY A 54 25.82 2.35 -20.82
C GLY A 54 25.70 2.25 -19.29
N PRO A 55 25.83 3.36 -18.53
CA PRO A 55 25.77 3.33 -17.08
C PRO A 55 24.43 2.76 -16.60
N GLY A 56 24.49 1.84 -15.64
CA GLY A 56 23.29 1.20 -15.10
C GLY A 56 22.72 0.10 -15.99
N VAL A 57 23.49 -0.44 -16.93
CA VAL A 57 23.14 -1.64 -17.71
C VAL A 57 24.16 -2.74 -17.42
N LYS A 58 23.69 -3.98 -17.24
CA LYS A 58 24.55 -5.16 -17.13
C LYS A 58 23.93 -6.33 -17.90
N ILE A 59 24.77 -7.15 -18.51
CA ILE A 59 24.36 -8.44 -19.07
C ILE A 59 24.47 -9.46 -17.93
N VAL A 60 23.37 -10.15 -17.65
CA VAL A 60 23.27 -11.17 -16.59
C VAL A 60 23.49 -12.55 -17.19
N GLU A 61 22.92 -12.80 -18.37
CA GLU A 61 23.08 -14.05 -19.11
C GLU A 61 23.25 -13.76 -20.58
N CYS A 62 24.09 -14.55 -21.24
CA CYS A 62 24.35 -14.52 -22.67
C CYS A 62 24.00 -15.89 -23.26
N HIS A 63 23.15 -15.90 -24.28
CA HIS A 63 22.75 -17.08 -25.04
C HIS A 63 22.95 -16.80 -26.53
N ALA A 64 22.85 -17.84 -27.37
CA ALA A 64 23.18 -17.74 -28.80
C ALA A 64 22.40 -16.65 -29.56
N ASP A 65 21.12 -16.46 -29.22
CA ASP A 65 20.18 -15.56 -29.91
C ASP A 65 19.45 -14.59 -28.97
N TRP A 66 19.75 -14.63 -27.66
CA TRP A 66 19.11 -13.76 -26.67
C TRP A 66 19.97 -13.56 -25.42
N HIS A 67 19.61 -12.54 -24.63
CA HIS A 67 20.35 -12.15 -23.43
C HIS A 67 19.37 -11.81 -22.30
N ILE A 68 19.77 -12.02 -21.05
CA ILE A 68 19.14 -11.35 -19.91
C ILE A 68 19.92 -10.08 -19.63
N VAL A 69 19.26 -8.93 -19.80
CA VAL A 69 19.85 -7.62 -19.52
C VAL A 69 19.17 -7.04 -18.29
N ALA A 70 19.97 -6.59 -17.33
CA ALA A 70 19.50 -5.92 -16.14
C ALA A 70 19.82 -4.42 -16.17
N TYR A 71 18.81 -3.63 -15.83
CA TYR A 71 18.83 -2.19 -15.82
C TYR A 71 18.65 -1.67 -14.41
N ARG A 72 19.55 -0.78 -13.97
CA ARG A 72 19.43 -0.08 -12.70
C ARG A 72 18.16 0.77 -12.72
N ARG A 73 17.49 0.84 -11.58
CA ARG A 73 16.36 1.74 -11.39
C ARG A 73 16.84 3.18 -11.35
N THR A 74 16.02 4.06 -11.91
CA THR A 74 16.28 5.48 -12.00
C THR A 74 15.15 6.27 -11.33
N THR A 75 15.33 7.57 -11.18
CA THR A 75 14.26 8.45 -10.72
C THR A 75 13.13 8.54 -11.76
N HIS A 76 13.50 8.77 -13.03
CA HIS A 76 12.58 8.95 -14.16
C HIS A 76 12.93 8.04 -15.35
N GLY A 77 12.04 7.96 -16.34
CA GLY A 77 12.26 7.21 -17.57
C GLY A 77 11.82 5.75 -17.50
N TYR A 78 12.43 4.92 -18.35
CA TYR A 78 12.02 3.53 -18.57
C TYR A 78 11.97 2.68 -17.29
N THR A 79 13.05 2.73 -16.50
CA THR A 79 13.17 2.08 -15.18
C THR A 79 12.87 3.02 -14.01
N GLY A 80 12.21 4.15 -14.31
CA GLY A 80 11.92 5.22 -13.37
C GLY A 80 10.91 4.84 -12.29
N VAL A 81 11.24 5.10 -11.02
CA VAL A 81 10.36 4.80 -9.88
C VAL A 81 9.35 5.92 -9.60
N TYR A 82 9.59 7.15 -10.06
CA TYR A 82 8.75 8.31 -9.75
C TYR A 82 7.27 8.11 -10.15
N ARG A 83 6.99 7.54 -11.32
CA ARG A 83 5.61 7.27 -11.76
C ARG A 83 4.88 6.31 -10.81
N HIS A 84 5.60 5.36 -10.22
CA HIS A 84 5.04 4.40 -9.29
C HIS A 84 4.77 5.06 -7.94
N LEU A 85 5.66 5.93 -7.48
CA LEU A 85 5.45 6.73 -6.26
C LEU A 85 4.24 7.65 -6.40
N ARG A 86 4.10 8.34 -7.53
CA ARG A 86 2.91 9.18 -7.81
C ARG A 86 1.61 8.38 -7.81
N SER A 87 1.64 7.17 -8.36
CA SER A 87 0.49 6.28 -8.31
C SER A 87 0.18 5.83 -6.87
N LEU A 88 1.18 5.45 -6.08
CA LEU A 88 0.99 5.09 -4.66
C LEU A 88 0.45 6.25 -3.82
N GLU A 89 0.92 7.47 -4.09
CA GLU A 89 0.40 8.69 -3.48
C GLU A 89 -1.05 8.94 -3.86
N GLY A 90 -1.42 8.73 -5.13
CA GLY A 90 -2.80 8.80 -5.60
C GLY A 90 -3.73 7.79 -4.93
N HIS A 91 -3.19 6.65 -4.46
CA HIS A 91 -3.92 5.66 -3.66
C HIS A 91 -3.87 5.95 -2.15
N GLY A 92 -3.27 7.05 -1.70
CA GLY A 92 -3.19 7.42 -0.29
C GLY A 92 -2.25 6.55 0.56
N LEU A 93 -1.40 5.71 -0.06
CA LEU A 93 -0.52 4.79 0.67
C LEU A 93 0.78 5.47 1.14
N ILE A 94 1.19 6.51 0.43
CA ILE A 94 2.39 7.30 0.75
C ILE A 94 2.07 8.78 0.58
N ARG A 95 2.88 9.63 1.21
CA ARG A 95 2.79 11.08 1.06
C ARG A 95 4.16 11.70 0.81
N ARG A 96 4.16 12.85 0.13
CA ARG A 96 5.34 13.71 0.01
C ARG A 96 5.57 14.47 1.32
N THR A 97 6.82 14.61 1.69
CA THR A 97 7.27 15.42 2.83
C THR A 97 8.62 16.06 2.51
N ILE A 98 9.03 17.01 3.34
CA ILE A 98 10.31 17.72 3.23
C ILE A 98 11.17 17.28 4.41
N ARG A 99 12.44 16.95 4.14
CA ARG A 99 13.41 16.55 5.17
C ARG A 99 14.46 17.64 5.38
N ASP A 100 14.79 17.93 6.64
CA ASP A 100 15.95 18.72 7.09
C ASP A 100 16.11 20.10 6.41
N GLY A 101 15.03 20.83 6.17
CA GLY A 101 15.07 22.18 5.58
C GLY A 101 15.61 22.24 4.13
N ARG A 102 15.92 21.10 3.51
CA ARG A 102 16.35 21.00 2.12
C ARG A 102 15.10 20.95 1.24
N LYS A 103 15.08 21.71 0.13
CA LYS A 103 14.01 21.71 -0.90
C LYS A 103 13.94 20.40 -1.72
N ARG A 104 14.16 19.23 -1.11
CA ARG A 104 14.03 17.93 -1.78
C ARG A 104 12.79 17.23 -1.28
N VAL A 105 11.98 16.79 -2.25
CA VAL A 105 10.80 15.97 -1.99
C VAL A 105 11.25 14.59 -1.54
N CYS A 106 10.81 14.22 -0.34
CA CYS A 106 10.96 12.90 0.24
C CYS A 106 9.59 12.23 0.35
N TRP A 107 9.61 10.91 0.54
CA TRP A 107 8.43 10.06 0.62
C TRP A 107 8.40 9.36 1.97
N THR A 108 7.20 9.23 2.53
CA THR A 108 6.94 8.44 3.73
C THR A 108 5.59 7.72 3.59
N VAL A 109 5.42 6.61 4.30
CA VAL A 109 4.17 5.87 4.34
C VAL A 109 3.11 6.66 5.10
N VAL A 110 1.87 6.57 4.67
CA VAL A 110 0.72 7.00 5.46
C VAL A 110 0.28 5.78 6.25
N GLU A 111 0.56 5.77 7.55
CA GLU A 111 -0.03 4.76 8.42
C GLU A 111 -1.52 5.03 8.55
N PRO A 112 -2.38 4.01 8.42
CA PRO A 112 -3.79 4.18 8.75
C PRO A 112 -3.86 4.59 10.21
N THR A 113 -4.44 5.76 10.48
CA THR A 113 -4.71 6.21 11.85
C THR A 113 -5.51 5.10 12.55
N PRO A 114 -4.98 4.48 13.62
CA PRO A 114 -5.78 3.53 14.38
C PRO A 114 -6.97 4.29 14.93
N LEU A 115 -8.18 3.82 14.61
CA LEU A 115 -9.40 4.31 15.24
C LEU A 115 -9.21 4.19 16.77
N PRO A 116 -9.54 5.22 17.57
CA PRO A 116 -9.47 5.09 19.01
C PRO A 116 -10.34 3.90 19.41
N ALA A 117 -9.74 2.94 20.13
CA ALA A 117 -10.48 1.82 20.70
C ALA A 117 -11.70 2.39 21.45
N PRO A 118 -12.91 1.83 21.27
CA PRO A 118 -14.05 2.28 22.05
C PRO A 118 -13.66 2.16 23.52
N ALA A 119 -13.65 3.29 24.21
CA ALA A 119 -13.45 3.31 25.65
C ALA A 119 -14.45 2.31 26.23
N ALA A 120 -13.93 1.21 26.80
CA ALA A 120 -14.72 0.27 27.55
C ALA A 120 -15.32 1.09 28.70
N GLY A 121 -16.58 1.50 28.51
CA GLY A 121 -17.33 2.23 29.52
C GLY A 121 -17.45 1.34 30.73
N ASP A 122 -16.91 1.83 31.85
CA ASP A 122 -17.25 1.39 33.19
C ASP A 122 -18.78 1.32 33.29
N THR A 123 -19.33 0.10 33.22
CA THR A 123 -20.72 -0.13 33.58
C THR A 123 -20.74 -0.36 35.09
N ALA A 124 -20.70 0.74 35.82
CA ALA A 124 -20.96 0.72 37.25
C ALA A 124 -22.39 0.25 37.48
N SER A 125 -22.53 -0.89 38.18
CA SER A 125 -23.76 -1.30 38.86
C SER A 125 -24.32 -0.14 39.67
N ARG A 126 -25.63 0.10 39.53
CA ARG A 126 -26.41 0.66 40.62
C ARG A 126 -27.81 0.08 40.59
N ASP A 127 -28.02 -0.81 41.57
CA ASP A 127 -29.29 -1.23 42.14
C ASP A 127 -30.39 -0.16 42.02
N GLN A 128 -31.54 -0.57 41.47
CA GLN A 128 -32.83 0.02 41.80
C GLN A 128 -33.75 -1.08 42.32
N ASP A 129 -33.71 -1.19 43.64
CA ASP A 129 -34.84 -1.35 44.57
C ASP A 129 -36.22 -1.55 43.93
N ARG A 130 -36.84 -2.67 44.29
CA ARG A 130 -38.29 -2.94 44.22
C ARG A 130 -38.70 -3.32 45.65
N PRO A 131 -39.73 -2.69 46.23
CA PRO A 131 -41.04 -3.36 46.39
C PRO A 131 -42.23 -2.39 46.19
N ASP A 132 -43.31 -2.79 45.51
CA ASP A 132 -44.52 -3.49 46.02
C ASP A 132 -45.45 -2.58 46.86
N ASP A 133 -46.63 -2.23 46.33
CA ASP A 133 -47.94 -2.37 47.01
C ASP A 133 -49.12 -1.89 46.10
N ASP A 134 -49.98 -2.85 45.73
CA ASP A 134 -51.44 -2.85 45.92
C ASP A 134 -52.35 -1.79 45.26
N ARG A 135 -53.09 -2.20 44.19
CA ARG A 135 -54.58 -2.21 44.19
C ARG A 135 -55.18 -3.04 43.04
N PRO A 136 -56.25 -3.83 43.26
CA PRO A 136 -56.83 -4.77 42.26
C PRO A 136 -58.22 -4.28 41.73
N PRO A 137 -59.11 -5.12 41.13
CA PRO A 137 -59.28 -5.23 39.67
C PRO A 137 -60.76 -5.22 39.20
N GLU A 138 -61.15 -4.48 38.16
CA GLU A 138 -62.50 -4.59 37.53
C GLU A 138 -62.40 -4.06 36.08
N ASP A 139 -63.04 -4.57 35.03
CA ASP A 139 -63.75 -5.80 34.70
C ASP A 139 -64.05 -5.73 33.18
N LEU A 140 -64.47 -6.84 32.58
CA LEU A 140 -65.31 -6.93 31.35
C LEU A 140 -64.70 -6.74 29.94
N ASP A 141 -64.44 -7.89 29.34
CA ASP A 141 -65.03 -8.39 28.08
C ASP A 141 -65.17 -7.47 26.85
N ALA A 142 -64.48 -7.87 25.77
CA ALA A 142 -65.15 -8.03 24.47
C ALA A 142 -64.39 -9.06 23.61
N ARG A 143 -64.93 -10.30 23.60
CA ARG A 143 -64.67 -11.31 22.57
C ARG A 143 -65.09 -10.77 21.19
N THR A 144 -64.61 -11.47 20.15
CA THR A 144 -64.98 -11.39 18.70
C THR A 144 -64.17 -10.33 17.93
N ALA A 145 -63.49 -10.60 16.80
CA ALA A 145 -63.72 -11.61 15.77
C ALA A 145 -62.43 -12.00 15.02
N HIS A 146 -62.47 -13.22 14.48
CA HIS A 146 -61.57 -13.82 13.51
C HIS A 146 -61.65 -13.19 12.10
N GLN A 147 -60.52 -13.30 11.37
CA GLN A 147 -60.38 -13.39 9.89
C GLN A 147 -60.78 -12.11 9.11
N VAL A 148 -60.17 -11.71 7.98
CA VAL A 148 -59.85 -12.45 6.75
C VAL A 148 -58.72 -11.69 6.00
N ALA A 149 -57.91 -12.45 5.27
CA ALA A 149 -56.87 -12.01 4.35
C ALA A 149 -57.43 -11.40 3.05
N CYS A 150 -56.69 -10.45 2.48
CA CYS A 150 -56.57 -10.21 1.04
C CYS A 150 -55.11 -9.86 0.76
#